data_AF-A0A0K8UVW7-F1
#
_entry.id   AF-A0A0K8UVW7-F1
#
_cell.length_a   1.000
_cell.length_b   1.000
_cell.length_c   1.000
_cell.angle_alpha   90.00
_cell.angle_beta   90.00
_cell.angle_gamma   90.00
#
_symmetry.space_group_name_H-M   'P 1'
#
loop_
_entity.id
_entity.type
_entity.pdbx_description
1 polymer ?
#
loop_
_entity_poly.entity_id
_entity_poly.type
_entity_poly.pdbx_seq_one_letter_code
_entity_poly.pdbx_strand_id
1 'polypeptide(L)'
;MKLSANLNFLFTEGGKPISERIYMAHGAGFNAVEIPFPSSELEDVLQAKESTGIQIGLINISLGDSKFGNGSVPNNQENFKKELKDTIEFAKKVRCTNM
;
A
#
# COMPACT_ATOMS: atom_id res chain seq x y z
N MET A 1 -4.53 -19.76 10.88
CA MET A 1 -3.96 -18.40 11.04
C MET A 1 -4.00 -17.70 9.68
N LYS A 2 -4.33 -16.41 9.60
CA LYS A 2 -4.22 -15.61 8.37
C LYS A 2 -2.98 -14.72 8.50
N LEU A 3 -2.07 -14.81 7.53
CA LEU A 3 -0.84 -14.02 7.49
C LEU A 3 -0.89 -13.04 6.32
N SER A 4 -0.35 -11.84 6.53
CA SER A 4 -0.19 -10.80 5.51
C SER A 4 1.29 -10.48 5.36
N ALA A 5 1.79 -10.41 4.13
CA ALA A 5 3.17 -10.00 3.88
C ALA A 5 3.26 -8.47 3.88
N ASN A 6 4.06 -7.91 4.77
CA ASN A 6 4.33 -6.47 4.75
C ASN A 6 5.42 -6.16 3.71
N LEU A 7 5.03 -5.51 2.60
CA LEU A 7 5.91 -5.29 1.44
C LEU A 7 6.92 -4.15 1.65
N ASN A 8 6.85 -3.46 2.78
CA ASN A 8 7.90 -2.54 3.23
C ASN A 8 9.15 -3.29 3.70
N PHE A 9 8.96 -4.49 4.25
CA PHE A 9 10.04 -5.27 4.86
C PHE A 9 10.40 -6.53 4.06
N LEU A 10 9.41 -7.16 3.43
CA LEU A 10 9.60 -8.40 2.67
C LEU A 10 9.67 -8.12 1.16
N PHE A 11 10.36 -9.00 0.44
CA PHE A 11 10.48 -8.98 -1.02
C PHE A 11 11.11 -7.70 -1.57
N THR A 12 12.02 -7.09 -0.79
CA THR A 12 12.69 -5.82 -1.13
C THR A 12 13.95 -6.03 -1.98
N GLU A 13 14.34 -7.28 -2.23
CA GLU A 13 15.55 -7.63 -2.95
C GLU A 13 15.53 -7.06 -4.38
N GLY A 14 16.60 -6.36 -4.75
CA GLY A 14 16.74 -5.79 -6.09
C GLY A 14 15.91 -4.53 -6.35
N GLY A 15 15.29 -3.93 -5.33
CA GLY A 15 14.56 -2.67 -5.50
C GLY A 15 13.28 -2.80 -6.34
N LYS A 16 12.67 -3.98 -6.33
CA LYS A 16 11.52 -4.31 -7.18
C LYS A 16 10.30 -3.41 -6.92
N PRO A 17 9.49 -3.14 -7.96
CA PRO A 17 8.23 -2.41 -7.84
C PRO A 17 7.23 -3.14 -6.95
N ILE A 18 6.24 -2.43 -6.38
CA ILE A 18 5.28 -3.04 -5.44
C ILE A 18 4.48 -4.18 -6.09
N SER A 19 4.15 -4.05 -7.37
CA SER A 19 3.46 -5.08 -8.15
C SER A 19 4.24 -6.39 -8.22
N GLU A 20 5.56 -6.36 -8.45
CA GLU A 20 6.42 -7.53 -8.41
C GLU A 20 6.46 -8.18 -7.02
N ARG A 21 6.49 -7.36 -5.96
CA ARG A 21 6.47 -7.88 -4.59
C ARG A 21 5.16 -8.59 -4.26
N ILE A 22 4.03 -8.17 -4.84
CA ILE A 22 2.75 -8.88 -4.75
C ILE A 22 2.86 -10.28 -5.39
N TYR A 23 3.43 -10.38 -6.59
CA TYR A 23 3.65 -11.68 -7.22
C TYR A 23 4.58 -12.58 -6.40
N MET A 24 5.65 -12.03 -5.81
CA MET A 24 6.54 -12.78 -4.94
C MET A 24 5.85 -13.25 -3.66
N ALA A 25 5.04 -12.40 -3.03
CA ALA A 25 4.25 -12.78 -1.85
C ALA A 25 3.27 -13.91 -2.17
N HIS A 26 2.60 -13.84 -3.32
CA HIS A 26 1.72 -14.91 -3.81
C HIS A 26 2.49 -16.22 -4.01
N GLY A 27 3.65 -16.16 -4.68
CA GLY A 27 4.51 -17.33 -4.89
C GLY A 27 5.04 -17.94 -3.59
N ALA A 28 5.18 -17.15 -2.53
CA ALA A 28 5.55 -17.60 -1.19
C ALA A 28 4.36 -18.12 -0.35
N GLY A 29 3.15 -18.15 -0.92
CA GLY A 29 1.94 -18.69 -0.26
C GLY A 29 1.16 -17.68 0.59
N PHE A 30 1.46 -16.38 0.51
CA PHE A 30 0.63 -15.36 1.15
C PHE A 30 -0.65 -15.10 0.35
N ASN A 31 -1.76 -14.92 1.06
CA ASN A 31 -3.05 -14.56 0.48
C ASN A 31 -3.37 -13.06 0.66
N ALA A 32 -2.55 -12.35 1.43
CA ALA A 32 -2.72 -10.93 1.71
C ALA A 32 -1.38 -10.21 1.81
N VAL A 33 -1.40 -8.90 1.52
CA VAL A 33 -0.25 -8.00 1.65
C VAL A 33 -0.63 -6.70 2.35
N GLU A 34 0.36 -6.05 2.94
CA GLU A 34 0.28 -4.66 3.38
C GLU A 34 1.19 -3.81 2.48
N ILE A 35 0.65 -2.72 1.95
CA ILE A 35 1.38 -1.78 1.09
C ILE A 35 1.83 -0.60 1.96
N PRO A 36 3.11 -0.17 1.89
CA PRO A 36 3.62 0.90 2.75
C PRO A 36 2.88 2.22 2.56
N PHE A 37 2.66 2.68 1.33
CA PHE A 37 1.98 3.94 1.00
C PHE A 37 1.29 3.81 -0.37
N PRO A 38 0.34 4.68 -0.74
CA PRO A 38 -0.20 4.71 -2.09
C PRO A 38 0.91 4.79 -3.14
N SER A 39 0.91 3.86 -4.10
CA SER A 39 1.94 3.81 -5.15
C SER A 39 1.49 4.59 -6.39
N SER A 40 2.44 5.20 -7.09
CA SER A 40 2.24 5.73 -8.44
C SER A 40 1.96 4.63 -9.47
N GLU A 41 2.23 3.37 -9.12
CA GLU A 41 2.11 2.17 -9.96
C GLU A 41 0.74 1.51 -9.82
N LEU A 42 -0.32 2.31 -9.65
CA LEU A 42 -1.67 1.82 -9.34
C LEU A 42 -2.15 0.73 -10.32
N GLU A 43 -1.98 0.92 -11.62
CA GLU A 43 -2.45 -0.04 -12.63
C GLU A 43 -1.70 -1.37 -12.52
N ASP A 44 -0.38 -1.34 -12.29
CA ASP A 44 0.41 -2.56 -12.10
C ASP A 44 0.04 -3.28 -10.80
N VAL A 45 -0.27 -2.53 -9.74
CA VAL A 45 -0.78 -3.08 -8.48
C VAL A 45 -2.14 -3.74 -8.69
N LEU A 46 -3.04 -3.11 -9.44
CA LEU A 46 -4.35 -3.69 -9.78
C LEU A 46 -4.18 -4.96 -10.61
N GLN A 47 -3.31 -4.95 -11.62
CA GLN A 47 -3.04 -6.13 -12.43
C GLN A 47 -2.47 -7.27 -11.60
N ALA A 48 -1.49 -7.00 -10.73
CA ALA A 48 -0.91 -8.00 -9.85
C ALA A 48 -1.95 -8.56 -8.88
N LYS A 49 -2.79 -7.70 -8.32
CA LYS A 49 -3.90 -8.09 -7.46
C LYS A 49 -4.88 -9.02 -8.17
N GLU A 50 -5.35 -8.66 -9.36
CA GLU A 50 -6.31 -9.47 -10.12
C GLU A 50 -5.69 -10.80 -10.58
N SER A 51 -4.41 -10.78 -10.98
CA SER A 51 -3.70 -11.96 -11.48
C SER A 51 -3.37 -12.98 -10.39
N THR A 52 -3.18 -12.53 -9.13
CA THR A 52 -2.81 -13.40 -8.00
C THR A 52 -3.98 -13.69 -7.05
N GLY A 53 -5.05 -12.90 -7.11
CA GLY A 53 -6.13 -12.93 -6.14
C GLY A 53 -5.76 -12.36 -4.76
N ILE A 54 -4.57 -11.77 -4.59
CA ILE A 54 -4.12 -11.25 -3.29
C ILE A 54 -5.05 -10.15 -2.75
N GLN A 55 -5.27 -10.20 -1.43
CA GLN A 55 -5.96 -9.14 -0.71
C GLN A 55 -4.97 -8.06 -0.25
N ILE A 56 -5.29 -6.79 -0.44
CA ILE A 56 -4.53 -5.69 0.17
C ILE A 56 -5.20 -5.38 1.50
N GLY A 57 -4.52 -5.76 2.59
CA GLY A 57 -5.07 -5.75 3.95
C GLY A 57 -4.91 -4.43 4.70
N LEU A 58 -3.88 -3.64 4.36
CA LEU A 58 -3.55 -2.36 4.99
C LEU A 58 -2.75 -1.48 4.02
N ILE A 59 -2.98 -0.17 4.10
CA ILE A 59 -2.19 0.86 3.41
C ILE A 59 -1.99 2.03 4.38
N ASN A 60 -0.75 2.48 4.64
CA ASN A 60 -0.60 3.70 5.44
C ASN A 60 -1.05 4.93 4.65
N ILE A 61 -1.44 5.97 5.38
CA ILE A 61 -1.73 7.28 4.79
C ILE A 61 -0.50 7.81 4.04
N SER A 62 -0.73 8.35 2.84
CA SER A 62 0.29 9.02 2.02
C SER A 62 1.13 9.99 2.84
N LEU A 63 2.43 10.00 2.60
CA LEU A 63 3.34 10.93 3.26
C LEU A 63 3.32 12.33 2.65
N GLY A 64 2.79 12.50 1.42
CA GLY A 64 2.96 13.74 0.68
C GLY A 64 4.44 14.15 0.64
N ASP A 65 4.72 15.40 1.04
CA ASP A 65 6.08 15.93 1.19
C ASP A 65 6.68 15.72 2.60
N SER A 66 5.91 15.13 3.53
CA SER A 66 6.37 14.88 4.91
C SER A 66 7.29 13.67 4.98
N LYS A 67 8.29 13.73 5.86
CA LYS A 67 9.14 12.57 6.17
C LYS A 67 8.43 11.55 7.09
N PHE A 68 7.49 12.00 7.91
CA PHE A 68 6.90 11.21 9.00
C PHE A 68 5.35 11.23 9.01
N GLY A 69 4.74 11.88 8.02
CA GLY A 69 3.29 12.13 7.96
C GLY A 69 2.88 13.39 8.72
N ASN A 70 1.63 13.81 8.55
CA ASN A 70 1.09 15.05 9.13
C ASN A 70 0.02 14.83 10.21
N GLY A 71 -0.34 13.58 10.55
CA GLY A 71 -1.47 13.26 11.43
C GLY A 71 -1.36 13.77 12.88
N SER A 72 -0.18 14.17 13.32
CA SER A 72 0.05 14.74 14.67
C SER A 72 0.82 16.05 14.66
N VAL A 73 0.94 16.71 13.51
CA VAL A 73 1.70 17.96 13.38
C VAL A 73 0.75 19.16 13.48
N PRO A 74 0.92 20.07 14.47
CA PRO A 74 0.11 21.28 14.57
C PRO A 74 0.14 22.11 13.28
N ASN A 75 -1.01 22.69 12.92
CA ASN A 75 -1.20 23.54 11.74
C ASN A 75 -0.97 22.86 10.37
N ASN A 76 -0.93 21.52 10.30
CA ASN A 76 -0.78 20.75 9.06
C ASN A 76 -2.05 19.99 8.64
N GLN A 77 -3.22 20.39 9.14
CA GLN A 77 -4.49 19.70 8.88
C GLN A 77 -4.85 19.64 7.38
N GLU A 78 -4.54 20.69 6.61
CA GLU A 78 -4.84 20.69 5.16
C GLU A 78 -3.94 19.71 4.40
N ASN A 79 -2.67 19.58 4.77
CA ASN A 79 -1.78 18.56 4.22
C ASN A 79 -2.28 17.16 4.56
N PHE A 80 -2.64 16.91 5.83
CA PHE A 80 -3.20 15.64 6.25
C PHE A 80 -4.52 15.30 5.53
N LYS A 81 -5.42 16.27 5.33
CA LYS A 81 -6.67 16.05 4.56
C LYS A 81 -6.38 15.65 3.12
N LYS A 82 -5.40 16.28 2.47
CA LYS A 82 -4.98 15.92 1.11
C LYS A 82 -4.42 14.49 1.08
N GLU A 83 -3.47 14.19 1.96
CA GLU A 83 -2.86 12.86 2.09
C GLU A 83 -3.90 11.76 2.34
N LEU A 84 -4.85 12.01 3.25
CA LEU A 84 -5.95 11.10 3.53
C LEU A 84 -6.85 10.90 2.31
N LYS A 85 -7.20 11.97 1.59
CA LYS A 85 -8.01 11.90 0.38
C LYS A 85 -7.32 11.05 -0.71
N ASP A 86 -6.04 11.33 -0.96
CA ASP A 86 -5.24 10.59 -1.95
C ASP A 86 -5.19 9.09 -1.59
N THR A 87 -5.03 8.77 -0.31
CA THR A 87 -5.01 7.39 0.20
C THR A 87 -6.37 6.71 0.04
N ILE A 88 -7.48 7.41 0.36
CA ILE A 88 -8.84 6.88 0.18
C ILE A 88 -9.11 6.56 -1.30
N GLU A 89 -8.69 7.43 -2.22
CA GLU A 89 -8.87 7.21 -3.65
C GLU A 89 -8.11 5.97 -4.13
N PHE A 90 -6.86 5.79 -3.68
CA PHE A 90 -6.09 4.58 -3.97
C PHE A 90 -6.74 3.32 -3.34
N ALA A 91 -7.07 3.37 -2.05
CA ALA A 91 -7.64 2.25 -1.30
C ALA A 91 -8.96 1.74 -1.91
N LYS A 92 -9.82 2.66 -2.38
CA LYS A 92 -11.07 2.31 -3.08
C LYS A 92 -10.80 1.49 -4.34
N LYS A 93 -9.82 1.90 -5.16
CA LYS A 93 -9.49 1.20 -6.41
C LYS A 93 -8.95 -0.21 -6.13
N VAL A 94 -8.08 -0.35 -5.13
CA VAL A 94 -7.50 -1.65 -4.77
C VAL A 94 -8.37 -2.48 -3.82
N ARG A 95 -9.57 -1.98 -3.46
CA ARG A 95 -10.53 -2.61 -2.54
C ARG A 95 -9.95 -2.91 -1.15
N CYS A 96 -9.12 -2.00 -0.63
CA CYS A 96 -8.63 -2.05 0.75
C CYS A 96 -9.57 -1.26 1.66
N THR A 97 -9.91 -1.81 2.83
CA THR A 97 -10.84 -1.20 3.80
C THR A 97 -10.15 -0.68 5.06
N ASN A 98 -8.84 -0.89 5.22
CA ASN A 98 -8.08 -0.46 6.38
C ASN A 98 -6.95 0.48 5.96
N MET A 99 -6.88 1.64 6.61
CA MET A 99 -5.83 2.65 6.47
C MET A 99 -5.50 3.24 7.83
#